data_AF-A0A1R0KUB8-F1
#
_entry.id   AF-A0A1R0KUB8-F1
#
_cell.length_a   1.000
_cell.length_b   1.000
_cell.length_c   1.000
_cell.angle_alpha   90.00
_cell.angle_beta   90.00
_cell.angle_gamma   90.00
#
_symmetry.space_group_name_H-M   'P 1'
#
loop_
_entity.id
_entity.type
_entity.pdbx_description
1 polymer ?
#
loop_
_entity_poly.entity_id
_entity_poly.type
_entity_poly.pdbx_seq_one_letter_code
_entity_poly.pdbx_strand_id
1 'polypeptide(L)'
;MAAFTRKLNKLFRTVRPDGGDVEYPNKEVAAAIGISDAQVSYLRRGKRGIPRARILRALEKFFGARKGYLDPDADPTITGKVDQQLAMIDWLRENGLLQHVINECVLRLETHEAEADIPAAS
;
A
#
# COMPACT_ATOMS: atom_id res chain seq x y z
N MET A 1 -14.17 14.25 4.43
CA MET A 1 -12.88 14.16 5.15
C MET A 1 -12.67 12.82 5.85
N ALA A 2 -13.59 12.38 6.72
CA ALA A 2 -13.40 11.19 7.55
C ALA A 2 -13.10 9.91 6.75
N ALA A 3 -13.71 9.72 5.58
CA ALA A 3 -13.44 8.57 4.72
C ALA A 3 -11.98 8.53 4.22
N PHE A 4 -11.46 9.64 3.70
CA PHE A 4 -10.05 9.76 3.26
C PHE A 4 -9.08 9.41 4.41
N THR A 5 -9.27 10.04 5.58
CA THR A 5 -8.40 9.80 6.73
C THR A 5 -8.43 8.35 7.19
N ARG A 6 -9.61 7.70 7.17
CA ARG A 6 -9.73 6.26 7.49
C ARG A 6 -8.98 5.40 6.48
N LYS A 7 -9.17 5.63 5.17
CA LYS A 7 -8.47 4.88 4.10
C LYS A 7 -6.95 5.04 4.21
N LEU A 8 -6.47 6.26 4.43
CA LEU A 8 -5.04 6.53 4.62
C LEU A 8 -4.48 5.77 5.83
N ASN A 9 -5.13 5.88 7.00
CA ASN A 9 -4.66 5.18 8.19
C ASN A 9 -4.74 3.66 8.04
N LYS A 10 -5.69 3.13 7.24
CA LYS A 10 -5.72 1.70 6.89
C LYS A 10 -4.47 1.28 6.12
N LEU A 11 -4.02 2.08 5.15
CA LEU A 11 -2.77 1.82 4.43
C LEU A 11 -1.55 1.81 5.39
N PHE A 12 -1.43 2.80 6.27
CA PHE A 12 -0.34 2.84 7.27
C PHE A 12 -0.34 1.62 8.19
N ARG A 13 -1.52 1.17 8.63
CA ARG A 13 -1.64 0.05 9.57
C ARG A 13 -1.30 -1.28 8.91
N THR A 14 -1.75 -1.47 7.67
CA THR A 14 -1.69 -2.77 6.98
C THR A 14 -0.44 -2.92 6.12
N VAL A 15 0.02 -1.86 5.45
CA VAL A 15 1.23 -1.92 4.61
C VAL A 15 2.40 -1.39 5.43
N ARG A 16 3.26 -2.32 5.86
CA ARG A 16 4.39 -2.06 6.76
C ARG A 16 5.71 -2.37 6.07
N PRO A 17 6.81 -1.67 6.42
CA PRO A 17 8.15 -2.00 5.93
C PRO A 17 8.49 -3.46 6.25
N ASP A 18 9.06 -4.16 5.26
CA ASP A 18 9.53 -5.55 5.34
C ASP A 18 8.50 -6.56 5.88
N GLY A 19 7.20 -6.25 5.78
CA GLY A 19 6.13 -7.07 6.34
C GLY A 19 6.08 -7.11 7.88
N GLY A 20 6.91 -6.30 8.54
CA GLY A 20 7.09 -6.30 9.99
C GLY A 20 5.93 -5.69 10.78
N ASP A 21 6.19 -5.35 12.05
CA ASP A 21 5.15 -4.94 12.99
C ASP A 21 4.96 -3.43 13.16
N VAL A 22 5.90 -2.64 12.63
CA VAL A 22 5.91 -1.19 12.82
C VAL A 22 5.32 -0.52 11.58
N GLU A 23 4.45 0.47 11.78
CA GLU A 23 3.96 1.30 10.68
C GLU A 23 5.09 2.17 10.09
N TYR A 24 4.97 2.55 8.82
CA TYR A 24 5.86 3.55 8.24
C TYR A 24 5.86 4.83 9.09
N PRO A 25 7.03 5.35 9.50
CA PRO A 25 7.09 6.62 10.18
C PRO A 25 6.71 7.74 9.20
N ASN A 26 5.95 8.74 9.67
CA ASN A 26 5.47 9.83 8.82
C ASN A 26 6.59 10.52 8.04
N LYS A 27 7.77 10.70 8.67
CA LYS A 27 8.97 11.30 8.04
C LYS A 27 9.43 10.56 6.79
N GLU A 28 9.27 9.23 6.75
CA GLU A 28 9.71 8.39 5.64
C GLU A 28 8.74 8.51 4.47
N VAL A 29 7.44 8.38 4.74
CA VAL A 29 6.40 8.62 3.74
C VAL A 29 6.49 10.04 3.18
N ALA A 30 6.70 11.03 4.06
CA ALA A 30 6.85 12.43 3.70
C ALA A 30 8.04 12.66 2.75
N ALA A 31 9.21 12.10 3.07
CA ALA A 31 10.40 12.17 2.24
C ALA A 31 10.16 11.52 0.86
N ALA A 32 9.53 10.34 0.83
CA ALA A 32 9.28 9.60 -0.41
C ALA A 32 8.33 10.33 -1.38
N ILE A 33 7.36 11.10 -0.87
CA ILE A 33 6.37 11.80 -1.71
C ILE A 33 6.61 13.32 -1.85
N GLY A 34 7.66 13.83 -1.20
CA GLY A 34 8.08 15.24 -1.28
C GLY A 34 7.12 16.20 -0.55
N ILE A 35 6.72 15.86 0.67
CA ILE A 35 5.98 16.77 1.59
C ILE A 35 6.63 16.77 2.98
N SER A 36 6.15 17.61 3.91
CA SER A 36 6.66 17.60 5.28
C SER A 36 6.00 16.53 6.15
N ASP A 37 6.73 16.05 7.17
CA ASP A 37 6.21 15.13 8.20
C ASP A 37 4.92 15.70 8.83
N ALA A 38 4.94 16.98 9.20
CA ALA A 38 3.77 17.67 9.74
C ALA A 38 2.55 17.59 8.80
N GLN A 39 2.75 17.69 7.48
CA GLN A 39 1.67 17.53 6.51
C GLN A 39 1.09 16.11 6.53
N VAL A 40 1.91 15.06 6.58
CA VAL A 40 1.43 13.66 6.74
C VAL A 40 0.62 13.52 8.04
N SER A 41 1.15 14.04 9.15
CA SER A 41 0.46 14.03 10.45
C SER A 41 -0.90 14.73 10.40
N TYR A 42 -1.05 15.85 9.69
CA TYR A 42 -2.33 16.52 9.53
C TYR A 42 -3.33 15.71 8.69
N LEU A 43 -2.88 15.04 7.63
CA LEU A 43 -3.72 14.19 6.80
C LEU A 43 -4.25 12.98 7.59
N ARG A 44 -3.37 12.32 8.34
CA ARG A 44 -3.70 11.16 9.20
C ARG A 44 -4.64 11.50 10.35
N ARG A 45 -4.63 12.74 10.83
CA ARG A 45 -5.55 13.23 11.87
C ARG A 45 -6.82 13.89 11.30
N GLY A 46 -6.93 14.03 9.97
CA GLY A 46 -8.05 14.73 9.34
C GLY A 46 -8.12 16.22 9.67
N LYS A 47 -7.01 16.82 10.12
CA LYS A 47 -6.95 18.25 10.50
C LYS A 47 -6.82 19.21 9.31
N ARG A 48 -6.63 18.67 8.09
CA ARG A 48 -6.52 19.44 6.85
C ARG A 48 -7.40 18.84 5.77
N GLY A 49 -7.80 19.69 4.82
CA GLY A 49 -8.49 19.33 3.58
C GLY A 49 -7.88 18.15 2.82
N ILE A 50 -8.69 17.56 1.96
CA ILE A 50 -8.23 16.53 1.02
C ILE A 50 -7.11 17.14 0.17
N PRO A 51 -5.94 16.50 0.09
CA PRO A 51 -4.82 17.06 -0.63
C PRO A 51 -5.06 17.01 -2.15
N ARG A 52 -4.23 17.71 -2.91
CA ARG A 52 -4.29 17.70 -4.38
C ARG A 52 -4.08 16.28 -4.91
N ALA A 53 -4.66 15.98 -6.08
CA ALA A 53 -4.56 14.68 -6.74
C ALA A 53 -3.11 14.16 -6.84
N ARG A 54 -2.13 15.04 -7.12
CA ARG A 54 -0.70 14.68 -7.14
C ARG A 54 -0.24 13.96 -5.87
N ILE A 55 -0.66 14.43 -4.69
CA ILE A 55 -0.29 13.84 -3.41
C ILE A 55 -1.05 12.53 -3.16
N LEU A 56 -2.33 12.46 -3.56
CA LEU A 56 -3.10 11.21 -3.47
C LEU A 56 -2.44 10.09 -4.27
N ARG A 57 -2.01 10.38 -5.50
CA ARG A 57 -1.32 9.39 -6.36
C ARG A 57 0.05 9.02 -5.82
N ALA A 58 0.78 9.96 -5.25
CA ALA A 58 2.07 9.67 -4.63
C ALA A 58 1.92 8.75 -3.40
N LEU A 59 0.90 8.99 -2.56
CA LEU A 59 0.56 8.11 -1.44
C LEU A 59 0.14 6.72 -1.90
N GLU A 60 -0.75 6.62 -2.89
CA GLU A 60 -1.17 5.33 -3.44
C GLU A 60 0.01 4.54 -4.01
N LYS A 61 0.88 5.21 -4.78
CA LYS A 61 2.09 4.60 -5.31
C LYS A 61 3.02 4.13 -4.20
N PHE A 62 3.24 4.95 -3.17
CA PHE A 62 4.10 4.60 -2.04
C PHE A 62 3.64 3.32 -1.33
N PHE A 63 2.33 3.21 -1.06
CA PHE A 63 1.75 2.05 -0.39
C PHE A 63 1.42 0.87 -1.32
N GLY A 64 1.72 0.97 -2.62
CA GLY A 64 1.32 -0.03 -3.61
C GLY A 64 -0.20 -0.18 -3.78
N ALA A 65 -0.98 0.80 -3.34
CA ALA A 65 -2.43 0.78 -3.47
C ALA A 65 -2.87 1.13 -4.89
N ARG A 66 -4.02 0.59 -5.32
CA ARG A 66 -4.58 0.89 -6.64
C ARG A 66 -4.89 2.39 -6.77
N LYS A 67 -4.54 2.96 -7.93
CA LYS A 67 -4.85 4.34 -8.29
C LYS A 67 -6.35 4.63 -8.11
N GLY A 68 -6.67 5.71 -7.41
CA GLY A 68 -8.03 6.18 -7.15
C GLY A 68 -8.65 5.64 -5.87
N TYR A 69 -7.97 4.76 -5.12
CA TYR A 69 -8.45 4.28 -3.82
C TYR A 69 -8.67 5.43 -2.82
N LEU A 70 -7.75 6.40 -2.76
CA LEU A 70 -7.82 7.52 -1.81
C LEU A 70 -8.74 8.66 -2.29
N ASP A 71 -9.43 8.49 -3.41
CA ASP A 71 -10.27 9.55 -3.95
C ASP A 71 -11.56 9.73 -3.15
N PRO A 72 -12.06 10.97 -3.03
CA PRO A 72 -13.28 11.25 -2.28
C PRO A 72 -14.50 10.52 -2.86
N ASP A 73 -14.52 10.40 -4.19
CA ASP A 73 -15.52 9.79 -5.06
C ASP A 73 -15.02 8.47 -5.67
N ALA A 74 -14.09 7.80 -4.98
CA ALA A 74 -13.54 6.53 -5.43
C ALA A 74 -14.64 5.51 -5.75
N ASP A 75 -14.50 4.82 -6.88
CA ASP A 75 -15.38 3.73 -7.29
C ASP A 75 -15.48 2.67 -6.15
N PRO A 76 -16.70 2.31 -5.71
CA PRO A 76 -16.90 1.29 -4.69
C PRO A 76 -16.25 -0.06 -5.02
N THR A 77 -16.16 -0.42 -6.30
CA THR A 77 -15.50 -1.65 -6.75
C THR A 77 -14.00 -1.61 -6.54
N ILE A 78 -13.36 -0.46 -6.77
CA ILE A 78 -11.93 -0.24 -6.48
C ILE A 78 -11.71 -0.30 -4.98
N THR A 79 -12.54 0.43 -4.21
CA THR A 79 -12.44 0.48 -2.76
C THR A 79 -12.59 -0.91 -2.15
N GLY A 80 -13.60 -1.68 -2.57
CA GLY A 80 -13.86 -3.03 -2.08
C GLY A 80 -12.73 -4.01 -2.37
N LYS A 81 -12.17 -3.99 -3.60
CA LYS A 81 -11.04 -4.85 -3.96
C LYS A 81 -9.79 -4.56 -3.13
N VAL A 82 -9.42 -3.29 -2.99
CA VAL A 82 -8.27 -2.90 -2.15
C VAL A 82 -8.54 -3.26 -0.69
N ASP A 83 -9.75 -3.01 -0.18
CA ASP A 83 -10.10 -3.31 1.20
C ASP A 83 -10.06 -4.80 1.52
N GLN A 84 -10.45 -5.66 0.58
CA GLN A 84 -10.34 -7.12 0.68
C GLN A 84 -8.88 -7.58 0.68
N GLN A 85 -8.04 -7.02 -0.19
CA GLN A 85 -6.61 -7.32 -0.23
C GLN A 85 -5.91 -6.92 1.07
N LEU A 86 -6.22 -5.73 1.59
CA LEU A 86 -5.69 -5.27 2.88
C LEU A 86 -6.14 -6.17 4.03
N ALA A 87 -7.40 -6.63 4.03
CA ALA A 87 -7.90 -7.57 5.04
C ALA A 87 -7.18 -8.92 4.98
N MET A 88 -6.87 -9.42 3.77
CA MET A 88 -6.08 -10.64 3.60
C MET A 88 -4.66 -10.48 4.16
N ILE A 89 -4.00 -9.35 3.90
CA ILE A 89 -2.65 -9.08 4.44
C ILE A 89 -2.67 -9.06 5.98
N ASP A 90 -3.66 -8.38 6.58
CA ASP A 90 -3.80 -8.34 8.04
C ASP A 90 -4.04 -9.75 8.61
N TRP A 91 -4.93 -10.54 7.99
CA TRP A 91 -5.19 -11.93 8.40
C TRP A 91 -3.94 -12.81 8.30
N LEU A 92 -3.19 -12.74 7.19
CA LEU A 92 -1.95 -13.48 7.02
C LEU A 92 -0.91 -13.11 8.08
N ARG A 93 -0.81 -11.83 8.46
CA ARG A 93 0.09 -11.37 9.52
C ARG A 93 -0.32 -11.92 10.87
N GLU A 94 -1.59 -11.81 11.24
CA GLU A 94 -2.12 -12.29 12.52
C GLU A 94 -1.93 -13.80 12.72
N ASN A 95 -1.88 -14.55 11.63
CA ASN A 95 -1.63 -15.99 11.65
C ASN A 95 -0.15 -16.37 11.44
N GLY A 96 0.76 -15.40 11.36
CA GLY A 96 2.20 -15.65 11.13
C GLY A 96 2.55 -16.20 9.73
N LEU A 97 1.62 -16.12 8.78
CA LEU A 97 1.76 -16.68 7.43
C LEU A 97 2.28 -15.67 6.39
N LEU A 98 2.24 -14.37 6.70
CA LEU A 98 2.57 -13.33 5.72
C LEU A 98 3.97 -13.49 5.12
N GLN A 99 4.99 -13.74 5.96
CA GLN A 99 6.36 -13.92 5.47
C GLN A 99 6.51 -15.17 4.60
N HIS A 100 5.84 -16.26 4.95
CA HIS A 100 5.85 -17.49 4.15
C HIS A 100 5.23 -17.26 2.77
N VAL A 101 4.11 -16.55 2.70
CA VAL A 101 3.46 -16.20 1.42
C VAL A 101 4.37 -15.28 0.59
N ILE A 102 5.01 -14.29 1.20
CA ILE A 102 5.96 -13.41 0.50
C ILE A 102 7.12 -14.22 -0.08
N ASN A 103 7.76 -15.07 0.73
CA ASN A 103 8.88 -15.89 0.28
C ASN A 103 8.48 -16.82 -0.87
N GLU A 104 7.33 -17.49 -0.75
CA GLU A 104 6.78 -18.35 -1.80
C GLU A 104 6.49 -17.56 -3.09
N CYS A 105 5.92 -16.35 -2.97
CA CYS A 105 5.67 -15.49 -4.13
C CYS A 105 6.97 -15.05 -4.81
N VAL A 106 8.01 -14.72 -4.05
CA VAL A 106 9.32 -14.34 -4.60
C VAL A 106 9.92 -15.51 -5.38
N LEU A 107 9.95 -16.71 -4.79
CA LEU A 107 10.47 -17.90 -5.46
C LEU A 107 9.74 -18.20 -6.79
N ARG A 108 8.41 -18.06 -6.82
CA ARG A 108 7.65 -18.29 -8.05
C ARG A 108 7.92 -17.26 -9.14
N LEU A 109 8.19 -16.00 -8.77
CA LEU A 109 8.56 -14.98 -9.74
C LEU A 109 9.93 -15.28 -10.36
N GLU A 110 10.90 -15.69 -9.54
CA GLU A 110 12.24 -16.11 -10.01
C GLU A 110 12.17 -17.32 -10.94
N THR A 111 11.29 -18.30 -10.66
CA THR A 111 11.14 -19.47 -11.53
C THR A 111 10.46 -19.15 -12.86
N HIS A 112 9.51 -18.20 -12.89
CA HIS A 112 8.84 -17.79 -14.14
C HIS A 112 9.79 -17.00 -15.06
N GLU A 113 10.77 -16.28 -14.51
CA GLU A 113 11.82 -15.65 -15.30
C GLU A 113 12.78 -16.68 -15.93
N ALA A 114 13.05 -17.79 -15.23
CA ALA A 114 13.92 -18.85 -15.74
C ALA A 114 13.31 -19.65 -16.91
N GLU A 115 11.99 -19.82 -16.97
CA GLU A 115 11.30 -20.48 -18.10
C GLU A 115 11.19 -19.59 -19.35
N ALA A 116 11.19 -18.27 -19.19
CA ALA A 116 11.08 -17.31 -20.30
C ALA A 116 12.39 -17.13 -21.09
N ASP A 117 13.53 -17.58 -20.55
CA ASP A 117 14.87 -17.42 -21.13
C ASP A 117 15.44 -18.72 -21.73
N ILE A 118 14.61 -19.76 -21.88
CA ILE A 118 15.00 -20.96 -22.64
C ILE A 118 14.89 -20.61 -24.14
N PRO A 119 16.00 -20.49 -24.89
CA PRO A 119 15.92 -20.29 -26.32
C PRO A 119 15.19 -21.47 -26.95
N ALA A 120 14.19 -21.18 -27.78
CA ALA A 120 13.49 -22.17 -28.58
C ALA A 120 14.54 -23.04 -29.30
N ALA A 121 14.62 -24.31 -28.92
CA ALA A 121 15.47 -25.27 -29.60
C ALA A 121 14.87 -25.52 -31.00
N SER A 122 15.42 -24.78 -31.97
CA SER A 122 15.42 -24.99 -33.44
C SER A 122 14.09 -25.19 -34.15
#